data_AF-B7Q3Y7-F1
#
_entry.id   AF-B7Q3Y7-F1
#
_cell.length_a   1.000
_cell.length_b   1.000
_cell.length_c   1.000
_cell.angle_alpha   90.00
_cell.angle_beta   90.00
_cell.angle_gamma   90.00
#
_symmetry.space_group_name_H-M   'P 1'
#
loop_
_entity.id
_entity.type
_entity.pdbx_description
1 polymer ?
#
loop_
_entity_poly.entity_id
_entity_poly.type
_entity_poly.pdbx_seq_one_letter_code
_entity_poly.pdbx_strand_id
1 'polypeptide(L)'
;MQPDEELPLLEREQFLGAQVRELTALQVSRRRKLKDLLGQERRLCTHLAVPPYRLDVEMPTERELHELGLHVQMLKDVEGRRATQLHSMRSEVLALLEELSETPQSSFQCELIDSTPAAFRLSASNLSAVDDYLRVLKSLHAARVAEYVQLYARLCQLWMWLAVPQERQRAFTSKHSGLGEDTIEALKSELASYEALKRELIQARQRVINVRDVPLSGAQALSAKDVGDRRPTTSARRAPFPAAHTSMLVHLAH
;
A
#
# COMPACT_ATOMS: atom_id res chain seq x y z
N MET A 1 -71.23 -19.59 -8.85
CA MET A 1 -71.47 -20.73 -7.96
C MET A 1 -70.17 -21.01 -7.24
N GLN A 2 -70.13 -20.82 -5.91
CA GLN A 2 -69.02 -21.39 -5.14
C GLN A 2 -69.20 -22.92 -5.17
N PRO A 3 -68.16 -23.71 -5.46
CA PRO A 3 -68.28 -25.17 -5.61
C PRO A 3 -68.88 -25.88 -4.37
N ASP A 4 -68.88 -25.17 -3.24
CA ASP A 4 -69.32 -25.55 -1.92
C ASP A 4 -70.85 -25.54 -1.74
N GLU A 5 -71.57 -24.76 -2.55
CA GLU A 5 -73.02 -24.51 -2.36
C GLU A 5 -73.90 -25.66 -2.84
N GLU A 6 -73.39 -26.50 -3.74
CA GLU A 6 -74.11 -27.65 -4.31
C GLU A 6 -73.84 -28.96 -3.54
N LEU A 7 -72.96 -28.94 -2.54
CA LEU A 7 -72.57 -30.12 -1.76
C LEU A 7 -73.57 -30.42 -0.61
N PRO A 8 -73.81 -31.71 -0.29
CA PRO A 8 -74.47 -32.14 0.94
C PRO A 8 -73.79 -31.54 2.18
N LEU A 9 -74.57 -31.25 3.23
CA LEU A 9 -74.11 -30.53 4.42
C LEU A 9 -72.84 -31.12 5.06
N LEU A 10 -72.76 -32.45 5.15
CA LEU A 10 -71.60 -33.17 5.71
C LEU A 10 -70.36 -33.03 4.83
N GLU A 11 -70.51 -33.16 3.51
CA GLU A 11 -69.40 -33.02 2.55
C GLU A 11 -68.90 -31.58 2.52
N ARG A 12 -69.81 -30.60 2.64
CA ARG A 12 -69.49 -29.18 2.75
C ARG A 12 -68.70 -28.86 4.02
N GLU A 13 -69.06 -29.44 5.17
CA GLU A 13 -68.30 -29.28 6.42
C GLU A 13 -66.88 -29.82 6.30
N GLN A 14 -66.72 -31.02 5.72
CA GLN A 14 -65.40 -31.60 5.48
C GLN A 14 -64.56 -30.76 4.51
N PHE A 15 -65.18 -30.25 3.44
CA PHE A 15 -64.52 -29.41 2.45
C PHE A 15 -64.04 -28.08 3.04
N LEU A 16 -64.92 -27.37 3.77
CA LEU A 16 -64.56 -26.14 4.46
C LEU A 16 -63.51 -26.40 5.56
N GLY A 17 -63.63 -27.51 6.29
CA GLY A 17 -62.64 -27.93 7.27
C GLY A 17 -61.27 -28.18 6.65
N ALA A 18 -61.19 -28.75 5.45
CA ALA A 18 -59.94 -28.92 4.71
C ALA A 18 -59.36 -27.57 4.26
N GLN A 19 -60.18 -26.68 3.69
CA GLN A 19 -59.75 -25.33 3.29
C GLN A 19 -59.20 -24.52 4.47
N VAL A 20 -59.87 -24.55 5.62
CA VAL A 20 -59.40 -23.85 6.83
C VAL A 20 -58.04 -24.38 7.27
N ARG A 21 -57.82 -25.70 7.24
CA ARG A 21 -56.51 -26.30 7.57
C ARG A 21 -55.44 -25.83 6.59
N GLU A 22 -55.74 -25.81 5.30
CA GLU A 22 -54.81 -25.36 4.25
C GLU A 22 -54.44 -23.87 4.44
N LEU A 23 -55.43 -23.00 4.61
CA LEU A 23 -55.21 -21.57 4.83
C LEU A 23 -54.45 -21.30 6.12
N THR A 24 -54.71 -22.07 7.18
CA THR A 24 -53.98 -21.97 8.45
C THR A 24 -52.51 -22.37 8.27
N ALA A 25 -52.25 -23.46 7.53
CA ALA A 25 -50.89 -23.88 7.20
C ALA A 25 -50.15 -22.83 6.36
N LEU A 26 -50.83 -22.23 5.38
CA LEU A 26 -50.29 -21.13 4.56
C LEU A 26 -49.98 -19.90 5.42
N GLN A 27 -50.87 -19.54 6.35
CA GLN A 27 -50.69 -18.43 7.27
C GLN A 27 -49.44 -18.60 8.14
N VAL A 28 -49.25 -19.80 8.70
CA VAL A 28 -48.06 -20.16 9.50
C VAL A 28 -46.79 -20.11 8.64
N SER A 29 -46.83 -20.65 7.42
CA SER A 29 -45.72 -20.62 6.48
C SER A 29 -45.28 -19.19 6.12
N ARG A 30 -46.24 -18.31 5.79
CA ARG A 30 -45.97 -16.90 5.46
C ARG A 30 -45.38 -16.14 6.64
N ARG A 31 -45.89 -16.33 7.86
CA ARG A 31 -45.32 -15.72 9.07
C ARG A 31 -43.90 -16.17 9.35
N ARG A 32 -43.61 -17.47 9.16
CA ARG A 32 -42.25 -17.99 9.32
C ARG A 32 -41.31 -17.37 8.30
N LYS A 33 -41.70 -17.34 7.02
CA LYS A 33 -40.90 -16.74 5.94
C LYS A 33 -40.63 -15.26 6.19
N LEU A 34 -41.61 -14.49 6.67
CA LEU A 34 -41.43 -13.10 7.06
C LEU A 34 -40.38 -12.95 8.15
N LYS A 35 -40.48 -13.73 9.22
CA LYS A 35 -39.52 -13.69 10.34
C LYS A 35 -38.10 -14.03 9.88
N ASP A 36 -37.95 -15.03 9.03
CA ASP A 36 -36.65 -15.45 8.49
C ASP A 36 -36.04 -14.36 7.59
N LEU A 37 -36.84 -13.74 6.72
CA LEU A 37 -36.38 -12.66 5.83
C LEU A 37 -36.00 -11.40 6.62
N LEU A 38 -36.83 -10.94 7.56
CA LEU A 38 -36.52 -9.80 8.43
C LEU A 38 -35.28 -10.08 9.30
N GLY A 39 -35.09 -11.32 9.75
CA GLY A 39 -33.89 -11.73 10.47
C GLY A 39 -32.63 -11.63 9.62
N GLN A 40 -32.68 -12.06 8.36
CA GLN A 40 -31.57 -11.93 7.41
C GLN A 40 -31.29 -10.47 7.09
N GLU A 41 -32.32 -9.70 6.76
CA GLU A 41 -32.22 -8.29 6.45
C GLU A 41 -31.56 -7.51 7.59
N ARG A 42 -32.04 -7.65 8.83
CA ARG A 42 -31.49 -6.91 9.98
C ARG A 42 -30.01 -7.19 10.17
N ARG A 43 -29.56 -8.43 9.97
CA ARG A 43 -28.14 -8.80 10.03
C ARG A 43 -27.34 -8.07 8.95
N LEU A 44 -27.81 -8.12 7.71
CA LEU A 44 -27.17 -7.45 6.57
C LEU A 44 -27.14 -5.92 6.75
N CYS A 45 -28.25 -5.30 7.14
CA CYS A 45 -28.35 -3.88 7.43
C CYS A 45 -27.40 -3.44 8.55
N THR A 46 -27.28 -4.24 9.62
CA THR A 46 -26.33 -3.96 10.72
C THR A 46 -24.89 -4.03 10.23
N HIS A 47 -24.57 -5.02 9.41
CA HIS A 47 -23.23 -5.20 8.86
C HIS A 47 -22.84 -4.10 7.85
N LEU A 48 -23.77 -3.73 6.97
CA LEU A 48 -23.61 -2.70 5.93
C LEU A 48 -23.81 -1.27 6.43
N ALA A 49 -24.26 -1.11 7.68
CA ALA A 49 -24.71 0.15 8.29
C ALA A 49 -25.76 0.90 7.45
N VAL A 50 -26.78 0.17 6.97
CA VAL A 50 -27.91 0.69 6.19
C VAL A 50 -29.18 0.60 7.05
N PRO A 51 -30.11 1.57 6.97
CA PRO A 51 -31.36 1.48 7.69
C PRO A 51 -32.15 0.21 7.32
N PRO A 52 -32.75 -0.50 8.29
CA PRO A 52 -33.59 -1.65 8.00
C PRO A 52 -34.90 -1.25 7.33
N TYR A 53 -35.49 -2.17 6.58
CA TYR A 53 -36.80 -1.97 5.98
C TYR A 53 -37.88 -2.03 7.06
N ARG A 54 -38.91 -1.17 6.95
CA ARG A 54 -40.01 -1.11 7.91
C ARG A 54 -41.24 -1.77 7.30
N LEU A 55 -41.53 -2.99 7.75
CA LEU A 55 -42.79 -3.68 7.51
C LEU A 55 -43.46 -3.96 8.85
N ASP A 56 -44.43 -3.12 9.21
CA ASP A 56 -45.25 -3.30 10.40
C ASP A 56 -46.58 -3.97 10.02
N VAL A 57 -46.52 -5.21 9.52
CA VAL A 57 -47.69 -5.99 9.10
C VAL A 57 -47.68 -7.36 9.78
N GLU A 58 -48.76 -7.70 10.49
CA GLU A 58 -48.90 -9.00 11.15
C GLU A 58 -49.05 -10.17 10.17
N MET A 59 -49.65 -9.90 9.00
CA MET A 59 -49.90 -10.88 7.94
C MET A 59 -49.49 -10.33 6.56
N PRO A 60 -48.33 -10.74 6.04
CA PRO A 60 -47.85 -10.22 4.77
C PRO A 60 -48.58 -10.85 3.58
N THR A 61 -48.76 -10.05 2.54
CA THR A 61 -49.14 -10.50 1.21
C THR A 61 -47.97 -11.24 0.52
N GLU A 62 -48.27 -12.05 -0.49
CA GLU A 62 -47.20 -12.70 -1.27
C GLU A 62 -46.30 -11.70 -1.98
N ARG A 63 -46.88 -10.57 -2.40
CA ARG A 63 -46.16 -9.49 -3.04
C ARG A 63 -45.15 -8.85 -2.07
N GLU A 64 -45.55 -8.52 -0.85
CA GLU A 64 -44.65 -7.96 0.17
C GLU A 64 -43.51 -8.94 0.53
N LEU A 65 -43.82 -10.23 0.66
CA LEU A 65 -42.79 -11.26 0.87
C LEU A 65 -41.80 -11.36 -0.30
N HIS A 66 -42.27 -11.19 -1.53
CA HIS A 66 -41.44 -11.20 -2.72
C HIS A 66 -40.54 -9.96 -2.78
N GLU A 67 -41.10 -8.77 -2.56
CA GLU A 67 -40.37 -7.50 -2.52
C GLU A 67 -39.29 -7.50 -1.42
N LEU A 68 -39.61 -8.00 -0.22
CA LEU A 68 -38.63 -8.19 0.86
C LEU A 68 -37.54 -9.19 0.47
N GLY A 69 -37.90 -10.27 -0.22
CA GLY A 69 -36.95 -11.24 -0.76
C GLY A 69 -35.96 -10.61 -1.75
N LEU A 70 -36.45 -9.77 -2.66
CA LEU A 70 -35.61 -9.02 -3.60
C LEU A 70 -34.71 -8.02 -2.87
N HIS A 71 -35.21 -7.33 -1.86
CA HIS A 71 -34.41 -6.41 -1.04
C HIS A 71 -33.26 -7.13 -0.33
N VAL A 72 -33.54 -8.27 0.31
CA VAL A 72 -32.50 -9.11 0.95
C VAL A 72 -31.47 -9.56 -0.07
N GLN A 73 -31.87 -9.95 -1.28
CA GLN A 73 -30.93 -10.35 -2.32
C GLN A 73 -30.03 -9.18 -2.75
N MET A 74 -30.61 -8.01 -2.96
CA MET A 74 -29.86 -6.79 -3.27
C MET A 74 -28.82 -6.47 -2.16
N LEU A 75 -29.21 -6.60 -0.88
CA LEU A 75 -28.27 -6.40 0.23
C LEU A 75 -27.11 -7.40 0.23
N LYS A 76 -27.37 -8.68 -0.08
CA LYS A 76 -26.32 -9.71 -0.23
C LYS A 76 -25.37 -9.38 -1.37
N ASP A 77 -25.89 -8.91 -2.50
CA ASP A 77 -25.06 -8.53 -3.64
C ASP A 77 -24.16 -7.32 -3.30
N VAL A 78 -24.70 -6.34 -2.55
CA VAL A 78 -23.92 -5.19 -2.05
C VAL A 78 -22.85 -5.64 -1.06
N GLU A 79 -23.17 -6.54 -0.13
CA GLU A 79 -22.22 -7.12 0.82
C GLU A 79 -21.07 -7.83 0.09
N GLY A 80 -21.36 -8.67 -0.90
CA GLY A 80 -20.34 -9.34 -1.70
C GLY A 80 -19.42 -8.37 -2.44
N ARG A 81 -19.98 -7.31 -3.05
CA ARG A 81 -19.20 -6.26 -3.72
C ARG A 81 -18.31 -5.49 -2.75
N ARG A 82 -18.82 -5.12 -1.58
CA ARG A 82 -18.04 -4.40 -0.55
C ARG A 82 -16.97 -5.27 0.09
N ALA A 83 -17.26 -6.55 0.33
CA ALA A 83 -16.31 -7.50 0.89
C ALA A 83 -15.14 -7.76 -0.07
N THR A 84 -15.41 -7.93 -1.37
CA THR A 84 -14.37 -8.09 -2.39
C THR A 84 -13.52 -6.82 -2.54
N GLN A 85 -14.14 -5.64 -2.52
CA GLN A 85 -13.43 -4.37 -2.52
C GLN A 85 -12.51 -4.25 -1.29
N LEU A 86 -13.03 -4.53 -0.09
CA LEU A 86 -12.24 -4.48 1.15
C LEU A 86 -11.08 -5.46 1.11
N HIS A 87 -11.29 -6.68 0.59
CA HIS A 87 -10.23 -7.67 0.47
C HIS A 87 -9.08 -7.16 -0.39
N SER A 88 -9.38 -6.63 -1.58
CA SER A 88 -8.38 -6.03 -2.46
C SER A 88 -7.63 -4.87 -1.78
N MET A 89 -8.36 -3.95 -1.14
CA MET A 89 -7.77 -2.80 -0.46
C MET A 89 -6.88 -3.23 0.70
N ARG A 90 -7.30 -4.22 1.50
CA ARG A 90 -6.52 -4.74 2.62
C ARG A 90 -5.25 -5.42 2.18
N SER A 91 -5.29 -6.21 1.09
CA SER A 91 -4.08 -6.81 0.52
C SER A 91 -3.08 -5.73 0.08
N GLU A 92 -3.55 -4.65 -0.53
CA GLU A 92 -2.70 -3.53 -0.93
C GLU A 92 -2.12 -2.77 0.28
N VAL A 93 -2.93 -2.54 1.32
CA VAL A 93 -2.46 -1.95 2.59
C VAL A 93 -1.33 -2.79 3.19
N LEU A 94 -1.50 -4.12 3.27
CA LEU A 94 -0.51 -5.00 3.87
C LEU A 94 0.81 -4.99 3.10
N ALA A 95 0.75 -5.02 1.77
CA ALA A 95 1.94 -4.93 0.92
C ALA A 95 2.69 -3.60 1.14
N LEU A 96 1.96 -2.48 1.12
CA LEU A 96 2.57 -1.16 1.36
C LEU A 96 3.16 -1.02 2.76
N LEU A 97 2.50 -1.58 3.78
CA LEU A 97 3.03 -1.57 5.15
C LEU A 97 4.32 -2.37 5.27
N GLU A 98 4.40 -3.54 4.63
CA GLU A 98 5.61 -4.37 4.60
C GLU A 98 6.76 -3.64 3.88
N GLU A 99 6.49 -3.10 2.69
CA GLU A 99 7.48 -2.35 1.90
C GLU A 99 8.02 -1.11 2.62
N LEU A 100 7.14 -0.36 3.29
CA LEU A 100 7.50 0.82 4.06
C LEU A 100 8.04 0.48 5.46
N SER A 101 7.96 -0.78 5.88
CA SER A 101 8.27 -1.23 7.24
C SER A 101 7.51 -0.43 8.32
N GLU A 102 6.27 -0.04 7.99
CA GLU A 102 5.40 0.75 8.86
C GLU A 102 4.53 -0.16 9.72
N THR A 103 4.13 0.34 10.89
CA THR A 103 3.21 -0.37 11.79
C THR A 103 1.89 0.39 11.93
N PRO A 104 0.76 -0.32 12.10
CA PRO A 104 -0.52 0.34 12.34
C PRO A 104 -0.48 1.10 13.67
N GLN A 105 -0.83 2.38 13.63
CA GLN A 105 -0.82 3.29 14.77
C GLN A 105 -2.20 3.53 15.37
N SER A 106 -3.26 3.38 14.56
CA SER A 106 -4.64 3.61 14.98
C SER A 106 -5.36 2.29 15.26
N SER A 107 -6.28 2.29 16.24
CA SER A 107 -7.15 1.14 16.51
C SER A 107 -7.92 0.68 15.28
N PHE A 108 -8.31 1.62 14.40
CA PHE A 108 -8.96 1.30 13.12
C PHE A 108 -8.03 0.52 12.17
N GLN A 109 -6.74 0.89 12.13
CA GLN A 109 -5.76 0.21 11.28
C GLN A 109 -5.47 -1.20 11.82
N CYS A 110 -5.37 -1.36 13.13
CA CYS A 110 -5.29 -2.68 13.76
C CYS A 110 -6.53 -3.51 13.46
N GLU A 111 -7.74 -2.93 13.60
CA GLU A 111 -8.99 -3.63 13.27
C GLU A 111 -9.02 -4.03 11.79
N LEU A 112 -8.54 -3.19 10.88
CA LEU A 112 -8.43 -3.49 9.45
C LEU A 112 -7.49 -4.66 9.17
N ILE A 113 -6.37 -4.79 9.91
CA ILE A 113 -5.31 -5.78 9.68
C ILE A 113 -5.53 -7.10 10.42
N ASP A 114 -6.07 -7.05 11.64
CA ASP A 114 -6.17 -8.21 12.53
C ASP A 114 -7.56 -8.87 12.48
N SER A 115 -8.61 -8.10 12.16
CA SER A 115 -9.98 -8.65 12.21
C SER A 115 -10.22 -9.65 11.09
N THR A 116 -11.06 -10.65 11.34
CA THR A 116 -11.58 -11.49 10.25
C THR A 116 -12.42 -10.62 9.29
N PRO A 117 -12.41 -10.92 7.98
CA PRO A 117 -13.15 -10.12 6.99
C PRO A 117 -14.66 -10.07 7.26
N ALA A 118 -15.21 -11.02 8.02
CA ALA A 118 -16.61 -11.04 8.44
C ALA A 118 -16.91 -10.22 9.71
N ALA A 119 -15.88 -9.83 10.48
CA ALA A 119 -16.05 -9.01 11.69
C ALA A 119 -15.99 -7.51 11.39
N PHE A 120 -15.29 -7.12 10.32
CA PHE A 120 -15.15 -5.72 9.93
C PHE A 120 -16.45 -5.17 9.34
N ARG A 121 -17.01 -4.11 9.94
CA ARG A 121 -18.24 -3.49 9.45
C ARG A 121 -18.04 -2.85 8.06
N LEU A 122 -18.79 -3.34 7.07
CA LEU A 122 -18.78 -2.87 5.67
C LEU A 122 -19.62 -1.61 5.45
N SER A 123 -19.51 -0.63 6.36
CA SER A 123 -20.15 0.67 6.20
C SER A 123 -19.49 1.48 5.08
N ALA A 124 -20.24 2.37 4.44
CA ALA A 124 -19.67 3.27 3.42
C ALA A 124 -18.58 4.17 4.02
N SER A 125 -18.76 4.61 5.27
CA SER A 125 -17.79 5.40 6.01
C SER A 125 -16.49 4.64 6.25
N ASN A 126 -16.58 3.37 6.67
CA ASN A 126 -15.40 2.54 6.91
C ASN A 126 -14.64 2.26 5.61
N LEU A 127 -15.34 1.97 4.51
CA LEU A 127 -14.70 1.76 3.22
C LEU A 127 -14.00 3.02 2.71
N SER A 128 -14.61 4.20 2.90
CA SER A 128 -13.95 5.48 2.59
C SER A 128 -12.70 5.68 3.44
N ALA A 129 -12.75 5.37 4.74
CA ALA A 129 -11.59 5.49 5.61
C ALA A 129 -10.44 4.55 5.21
N VAL A 130 -10.74 3.35 4.69
CA VAL A 130 -9.72 2.46 4.11
C VAL A 130 -9.12 3.06 2.84
N ASP A 131 -9.93 3.62 1.95
CA ASP A 131 -9.43 4.29 0.72
C ASP A 131 -8.54 5.50 1.04
N ASP A 132 -8.96 6.33 2.00
CA ASP A 132 -8.17 7.47 2.45
C ASP A 132 -6.83 7.02 3.06
N TYR A 133 -6.85 5.93 3.85
CA TYR A 133 -5.63 5.36 4.40
C TYR A 133 -4.70 4.81 3.32
N LEU A 134 -5.23 4.11 2.31
CA LEU A 134 -4.47 3.67 1.15
C LEU A 134 -3.84 4.84 0.40
N ARG A 135 -4.57 5.94 0.22
CA ARG A 135 -4.06 7.14 -0.44
C ARG A 135 -2.88 7.74 0.33
N VAL A 136 -2.97 7.77 1.66
CA VAL A 136 -1.87 8.23 2.52
C VAL A 136 -0.65 7.32 2.34
N LEU A 137 -0.81 5.99 2.43
CA LEU A 137 0.29 5.04 2.25
C LEU A 137 0.93 5.15 0.86
N LYS A 138 0.14 5.25 -0.20
CA LYS A 138 0.65 5.46 -1.57
C LYS A 138 1.43 6.76 -1.72
N SER A 139 0.96 7.83 -1.10
CA SER A 139 1.66 9.12 -1.13
C SER A 139 2.99 9.05 -0.37
N LEU A 140 3.03 8.37 0.77
CA LEU A 140 4.24 8.13 1.55
C LEU A 140 5.23 7.27 0.77
N HIS A 141 4.76 6.19 0.14
CA HIS A 141 5.56 5.34 -0.72
C HIS A 141 6.18 6.13 -1.88
N ALA A 142 5.38 6.91 -2.61
CA ALA A 142 5.89 7.75 -3.70
C ALA A 142 6.93 8.77 -3.22
N ALA A 143 6.71 9.39 -2.05
CA ALA A 143 7.66 10.32 -1.46
C ALA A 143 8.99 9.64 -1.08
N ARG A 144 8.94 8.46 -0.44
CA ARG A 144 10.13 7.69 -0.07
C ARG A 144 10.90 7.18 -1.27
N VAL A 145 10.21 6.70 -2.32
CA VAL A 145 10.85 6.31 -3.58
C VAL A 145 11.56 7.52 -4.22
N ALA A 146 10.91 8.67 -4.28
CA ALA A 146 11.52 9.88 -4.84
C ALA A 146 12.76 10.30 -4.04
N GLU A 147 12.68 10.29 -2.71
CA GLU A 147 13.81 10.60 -1.84
C GLU A 147 14.97 9.60 -2.00
N TYR A 148 14.66 8.30 -2.01
CA TYR A 148 15.64 7.23 -2.23
C TYR A 148 16.40 7.44 -3.55
N VAL A 149 15.67 7.66 -4.65
CA VAL A 149 16.26 7.86 -5.99
C VAL A 149 17.16 9.10 -6.00
N GLN A 150 16.74 10.19 -5.37
CA GLN A 150 17.54 11.42 -5.28
C GLN A 150 18.82 11.21 -4.48
N LEU A 151 18.72 10.60 -3.29
CA LEU A 151 19.88 10.32 -2.43
C LEU A 151 20.85 9.36 -3.11
N TYR A 152 20.33 8.29 -3.72
CA TYR A 152 21.16 7.29 -4.40
C TYR A 152 21.86 7.87 -5.63
N ALA A 153 21.18 8.69 -6.43
CA ALA A 153 21.80 9.39 -7.57
C ALA A 153 22.95 10.31 -7.11
N ARG A 154 22.76 11.03 -6.00
CA ARG A 154 23.81 11.87 -5.41
C ARG A 154 24.98 11.05 -4.88
N LEU A 155 24.69 9.93 -4.22
CA LEU A 155 25.70 9.00 -3.72
C LEU A 155 26.55 8.42 -4.86
N CYS A 156 25.92 8.02 -5.96
CA CYS A 156 26.62 7.54 -7.17
C CYS A 156 27.58 8.59 -7.74
N GLN A 157 27.17 9.87 -7.78
CA GLN A 157 28.04 10.95 -8.23
C GLN A 157 29.28 11.07 -7.33
N LEU A 158 29.11 10.99 -6.02
CA LEU A 158 30.23 11.06 -5.06
C LEU A 158 31.15 9.84 -5.18
N TRP A 159 30.60 8.64 -5.34
CA TRP A 159 31.39 7.43 -5.56
C TRP A 159 32.25 7.50 -6.83
N MET A 160 31.69 8.02 -7.92
CA MET A 160 32.43 8.25 -9.16
C MET A 160 33.57 9.28 -8.95
N TRP A 161 33.29 10.37 -8.23
CA TRP A 161 34.29 11.41 -7.95
C TRP A 161 35.41 10.94 -7.02
N LEU A 162 35.08 10.13 -6.03
CA LEU A 162 36.02 9.62 -5.03
C LEU A 162 36.67 8.29 -5.43
N ALA A 163 36.32 7.74 -6.60
CA ALA A 163 36.78 6.45 -7.11
C ALA A 163 36.58 5.30 -6.10
N VAL A 164 35.40 5.25 -5.47
CA VAL A 164 35.08 4.20 -4.49
C VAL A 164 35.01 2.82 -5.18
N PRO A 165 35.66 1.77 -4.64
CA PRO A 165 35.64 0.43 -5.24
C PRO A 165 34.22 -0.13 -5.42
N GLN A 166 33.99 -0.87 -6.51
CA GLN A 166 32.68 -1.43 -6.82
C GLN A 166 32.20 -2.42 -5.75
N GLU A 167 33.11 -3.13 -5.09
CA GLU A 167 32.79 -4.08 -4.02
C GLU A 167 32.08 -3.38 -2.86
N ARG A 168 32.55 -2.17 -2.50
CA ARG A 168 31.96 -1.36 -1.42
C ARG A 168 30.60 -0.80 -1.83
N GLN A 169 30.46 -0.37 -3.08
CA GLN A 169 29.17 0.11 -3.62
C GLN A 169 28.12 -1.01 -3.62
N ARG A 170 28.49 -2.21 -4.06
CA ARG A 170 27.61 -3.38 -4.08
C ARG A 170 27.23 -3.82 -2.67
N ALA A 171 28.20 -3.91 -1.75
CA ALA A 171 27.96 -4.28 -0.36
C ALA A 171 27.01 -3.31 0.36
N PHE A 172 27.07 -2.02 0.03
CA PHE A 172 26.15 -1.02 0.55
C PHE A 172 24.76 -1.18 -0.07
N THR A 173 24.67 -1.28 -1.39
CA THR A 173 23.39 -1.41 -2.12
C THR A 173 22.65 -2.69 -1.73
N SER A 174 23.35 -3.81 -1.54
CA SER A 174 22.74 -5.09 -1.13
C SER A 174 22.18 -5.06 0.29
N LYS A 175 22.70 -4.19 1.16
CA LYS A 175 22.21 -4.02 2.54
C LYS A 175 21.03 -3.05 2.64
N HIS A 176 20.90 -2.15 1.66
CA HIS A 176 19.99 -1.00 1.68
C HIS A 176 19.08 -0.99 0.43
N SER A 177 18.44 -2.12 0.18
CA SER A 177 17.56 -2.35 -0.97
C SER A 177 16.07 -2.08 -0.69
N GLY A 178 15.68 -1.82 0.57
CA GLY A 178 14.29 -1.56 0.97
C GLY A 178 13.91 -0.07 1.00
N LEU A 179 12.63 0.20 1.31
CA LEU A 179 12.06 1.55 1.47
C LEU A 179 11.72 1.91 2.94
N GLY A 180 12.23 1.12 3.89
CA GLY A 180 12.12 1.43 5.31
C GLY A 180 12.90 2.68 5.71
N GLU A 181 12.49 3.32 6.80
CA GLU A 181 13.14 4.53 7.34
C GLU A 181 14.63 4.32 7.59
N ASP A 182 14.99 3.16 8.14
CA ASP A 182 16.37 2.75 8.38
C ASP A 182 17.24 2.83 7.12
N THR A 183 16.68 2.48 5.96
CA THR A 183 17.40 2.50 4.68
C THR A 183 17.60 3.93 4.19
N ILE A 184 16.60 4.79 4.33
CA ILE A 184 16.71 6.21 3.98
C ILE A 184 17.71 6.93 4.90
N GLU A 185 17.70 6.61 6.20
CA GLU A 185 18.63 7.19 7.17
C GLU A 185 20.08 6.72 6.93
N ALA A 186 20.28 5.44 6.60
CA ALA A 186 21.58 4.91 6.19
C ALA A 186 22.11 5.61 4.92
N LEU A 187 21.25 5.87 3.94
CA LEU A 187 21.62 6.64 2.74
C LEU A 187 22.05 8.07 3.06
N LYS A 188 21.30 8.77 3.93
CA LYS A 188 21.61 10.14 4.35
C LYS A 188 22.95 10.21 5.09
N SER A 189 23.20 9.29 6.02
CA SER A 189 24.42 9.26 6.82
C SER A 189 25.67 8.95 5.99
N GLU A 190 25.60 7.99 5.06
CA GLU A 190 26.71 7.70 4.14
C GLU A 190 26.96 8.85 3.17
N LEU A 191 25.91 9.46 2.63
CA LEU A 191 26.03 10.66 1.79
C LEU A 191 26.73 11.80 2.56
N ALA A 192 26.34 12.07 3.80
CA ALA A 192 26.99 13.07 4.65
C ALA A 192 28.48 12.76 4.88
N SER A 193 28.81 11.49 5.08
CA SER A 193 30.19 11.01 5.28
C SER A 193 31.05 11.24 4.03
N TYR A 194 30.55 10.90 2.83
CA TYR A 194 31.26 11.15 1.57
C TYR A 194 31.36 12.63 1.22
N GLU A 195 30.36 13.44 1.56
CA GLU A 195 30.44 14.89 1.39
C GLU A 195 31.48 15.52 2.33
N ALA A 196 31.62 15.01 3.55
CA ALA A 196 32.70 15.41 4.47
C ALA A 196 34.07 15.05 3.91
N LEU A 197 34.25 13.81 3.44
CA LEU A 197 35.50 13.36 2.83
C LEU A 197 35.87 14.21 1.60
N LYS A 198 34.89 14.54 0.75
CA LYS A 198 35.10 15.44 -0.39
C LYS A 198 35.57 16.82 0.07
N ARG A 199 34.98 17.39 1.11
CA ARG A 199 35.38 18.69 1.68
C ARG A 199 36.81 18.65 2.21
N GLU A 200 37.18 17.61 2.94
CA GLU A 200 38.54 17.42 3.46
C GLU A 200 39.58 17.30 2.35
N LEU A 201 39.29 16.52 1.30
CA LEU A 201 40.18 16.38 0.15
C LEU A 201 40.41 17.71 -0.59
N ILE A 202 39.35 18.52 -0.75
CA ILE A 202 39.45 19.85 -1.35
C ILE A 202 40.30 20.78 -0.46
N GLN A 203 40.06 20.79 0.85
CA GLN A 203 40.81 21.62 1.79
C GLN A 203 42.29 21.21 1.85
N ALA A 204 42.59 19.91 1.89
CA ALA A 204 43.95 19.40 1.87
C ALA A 204 44.68 19.83 0.60
N ARG A 205 44.03 19.73 -0.56
CA ARG A 205 44.60 20.19 -1.84
C ARG A 205 44.86 21.70 -1.84
N GLN A 206 43.95 22.52 -1.28
CA GLN A 206 44.12 23.97 -1.16
C GLN A 206 45.29 24.34 -0.24
N ARG A 207 45.48 23.62 0.87
CA ARG A 207 46.63 23.83 1.77
C ARG A 207 47.96 23.59 1.06
N VAL A 208 48.06 22.54 0.25
CA VAL A 208 49.28 22.23 -0.51
C VAL A 208 49.59 23.30 -1.56
N ILE A 209 48.57 23.89 -2.18
CA ILE A 209 48.75 25.00 -3.13
C ILE A 209 49.26 26.25 -2.37
N ASN A 210 48.60 26.63 -1.27
CA ASN A 210 49.00 27.81 -0.49
C ASN A 210 50.42 27.71 0.10
N VAL A 211 50.91 26.50 0.44
CA VAL A 211 52.29 26.30 0.92
C VAL A 211 53.31 26.44 -0.21
N ARG A 212 52.95 26.12 -1.46
CA ARG A 212 53.83 26.29 -2.63
C ARG A 212 53.94 27.75 -3.09
N ASP A 213 52.95 28.57 -2.75
CA ASP A 213 52.90 29.99 -3.10
C ASP A 213 53.55 30.91 -2.03
N VAL A 214 54.19 30.35 -0.99
CA VAL A 214 55.02 31.11 -0.06
C VAL A 214 56.37 31.43 -0.73
N PRO A 215 56.72 32.70 -0.98
CA PRO A 215 58.00 33.02 -1.58
C PRO A 215 59.12 32.61 -0.62
N LEU A 216 60.06 31.79 -1.12
CA LEU A 216 61.36 31.54 -0.50
C LEU A 216 62.15 32.87 -0.44
N SER A 217 61.82 33.73 0.52
CA SER A 217 62.63 34.89 0.84
C SER A 217 63.68 34.48 1.86
N GLY A 218 64.89 34.19 1.37
CA GLY A 218 66.07 34.05 2.23
C GLY A 218 67.00 32.90 1.89
N ALA A 219 67.65 32.94 0.72
CA ALA A 219 68.94 32.27 0.55
C ALA A 219 69.81 33.09 -0.42
N GLN A 220 70.74 33.86 0.15
CA GLN A 220 71.75 34.59 -0.61
C GLN A 220 72.80 33.63 -1.19
N ALA A 221 73.08 33.91 -2.46
CA ALA A 221 74.12 33.45 -3.38
C ALA A 221 75.41 32.81 -2.83
N LEU A 222 75.82 31.71 -3.48
CA LEU A 222 77.19 31.50 -3.96
C LEU A 222 77.19 30.86 -5.35
N SER A 223 78.27 31.13 -6.08
CA SER A 223 78.37 31.26 -7.54
C SER A 223 79.01 30.04 -8.24
N ALA A 224 78.52 29.79 -9.45
CA ALA A 224 79.21 29.39 -10.71
C ALA A 224 79.81 27.98 -10.94
N LYS A 225 79.46 27.47 -12.15
CA LYS A 225 80.09 26.44 -13.02
C LYS A 225 79.92 25.00 -12.53
N ASP A 226 79.59 23.98 -13.33
CA ASP A 226 79.89 23.67 -14.74
C ASP A 226 78.90 22.62 -15.31
N VAL A 227 78.80 22.55 -16.64
CA VAL A 227 78.56 21.38 -17.54
C VAL A 227 77.65 20.21 -17.08
N GLY A 228 76.65 19.86 -17.91
CA GLY A 228 76.05 18.51 -17.81
C GLY A 228 74.74 18.29 -18.56
N ASP A 229 74.87 18.02 -19.85
CA ASP A 229 73.91 17.47 -20.80
C ASP A 229 72.97 16.36 -20.26
N ARG A 230 71.69 16.37 -20.66
CA ARG A 230 70.84 15.22 -21.07
C ARG A 230 69.32 15.51 -21.03
N ARG A 231 68.66 15.38 -22.19
CA ARG A 231 67.22 15.02 -22.33
C ARG A 231 67.03 13.53 -21.98
N PRO A 232 65.82 13.07 -21.59
CA PRO A 232 64.83 12.53 -22.56
C PRO A 232 63.37 13.00 -22.26
N THR A 233 62.54 13.38 -23.23
CA THR A 233 61.61 12.58 -24.08
C THR A 233 60.50 11.78 -23.37
N THR A 234 59.27 12.31 -23.50
CA THR A 234 58.05 11.67 -24.08
C THR A 234 57.20 10.66 -23.29
N SER A 235 55.88 10.79 -23.54
CA SER A 235 54.79 9.78 -23.51
C SER A 235 53.93 9.79 -22.23
N ALA A 236 52.74 10.40 -22.22
CA ALA A 236 51.50 9.91 -22.85
C ALA A 236 51.14 8.46 -22.47
N ARG A 237 50.07 8.29 -21.68
CA ARG A 237 49.07 7.24 -21.92
C ARG A 237 47.75 7.54 -21.19
N ARG A 238 46.81 8.01 -21.99
CA ARG A 238 45.36 7.97 -21.81
C ARG A 238 44.95 6.49 -21.87
N ALA A 239 44.12 6.02 -20.95
CA ALA A 239 43.46 4.73 -21.02
C ALA A 239 42.06 4.80 -20.37
N PRO A 240 41.10 3.96 -20.77
CA PRO A 240 39.74 4.38 -21.09
C PRO A 240 38.69 4.00 -20.04
N PHE A 241 37.55 4.69 -20.13
CA PHE A 241 36.26 4.26 -19.59
C PHE A 241 35.90 2.82 -20.03
N PRO A 242 35.26 2.03 -19.16
CA PRO A 242 34.29 1.04 -19.59
C PRO A 242 32.87 1.52 -19.26
N ALA A 243 32.11 1.79 -20.31
CA ALA A 243 30.66 1.89 -20.26
C ALA A 243 30.07 0.48 -20.04
N ALA A 244 29.50 0.24 -18.87
CA ALA A 244 28.61 -0.91 -18.65
C ALA A 244 27.94 -0.82 -17.27
N HIS A 245 26.93 0.04 -17.09
CA HIS A 245 25.96 -0.12 -15.99
C HIS A 245 24.66 0.65 -16.30
N THR A 246 24.07 0.40 -17.47
CA THR A 246 22.70 0.87 -17.80
C THR A 246 21.64 -0.20 -17.56
N SER A 247 21.99 -1.35 -16.97
CA SER A 247 21.10 -2.53 -16.94
C SER A 247 20.51 -2.90 -15.57
N MET A 248 20.73 -2.12 -14.51
CA MET A 248 20.19 -2.44 -13.17
C MET A 248 19.05 -1.54 -12.68
N LEU A 249 18.56 -0.60 -13.51
CA LEU A 249 17.45 0.28 -13.15
C LEU A 249 16.07 -0.21 -13.63
N VAL A 250 15.97 -1.39 -14.26
CA VAL A 250 14.71 -1.89 -14.82
C VAL A 250 13.91 -2.76 -13.83
N HIS A 251 14.49 -3.18 -12.70
CA HIS A 251 13.82 -4.12 -11.77
C HIS A 251 13.09 -3.49 -10.58
N LEU A 252 12.99 -2.16 -10.50
CA LEU A 252 12.29 -1.46 -9.41
C LEU A 252 11.08 -0.65 -9.88
N ALA A 253 10.57 -0.91 -11.09
CA ALA A 253 9.48 -0.14 -11.70
C ALA A 253 8.31 -0.98 -12.24
N HIS A 254 8.11 -2.20 -11.73
CA HIS A 254 6.93 -3.02 -12.04
C HIS A 254 6.30 -3.59 -10.77
#